data_AF-A0A2V8JQC3-F1
#
_entry.id   AF-A0A2V8JQC3-F1
#
_cell.length_a   1.000
_cell.length_b   1.000
_cell.length_c   1.000
_cell.angle_alpha   90.00
_cell.angle_beta   90.00
_cell.angle_gamma   90.00
#
_symmetry.space_group_name_H-M   'P 1'
#
loop_
_entity.id
_entity.type
_entity.pdbx_description
1 polymer ?
#
loop_
_entity_poly.entity_id
_entity_poly.type
_entity_poly.pdbx_seq_one_letter_code
_entity_poly.pdbx_strand_id
1 'polypeptide(L)' 'MNVVWSNRALRSLADIHSHISTDSEEAANRTVDGILKRGDHLAAFPRLGRVVHRYKRPGIRELVEAPYRIV' A
#
# COMPACT_ATOMS: atom_id res chain seq x y z
N MET A 1 -5.61 -10.11 -13.24
CA MET A 1 -6.04 -10.42 -11.84
C MET A 1 -6.67 -9.16 -11.27
N ASN A 2 -7.70 -9.25 -10.43
CA ASN A 2 -8.29 -8.06 -9.80
C ASN A 2 -7.58 -7.76 -8.47
N VAL A 3 -7.18 -6.50 -8.27
CA VAL A 3 -6.67 -6.01 -6.99
C VAL A 3 -7.85 -5.45 -6.21
N VAL A 4 -8.02 -5.92 -4.98
CA VAL A 4 -9.07 -5.45 -4.07
C VAL A 4 -8.42 -4.98 -2.77
N TRP A 5 -8.78 -3.77 -2.35
CA TRP A 5 -8.29 -3.19 -1.10
C TRP A 5 -9.25 -3.53 0.04
N SER A 6 -8.71 -3.97 1.18
CA SER A 6 -9.54 -4.18 2.36
C SER A 6 -10.00 -2.84 2.95
N ASN A 7 -11.15 -2.84 3.65
CA ASN A 7 -11.62 -1.65 4.37
C ASN A 7 -10.58 -1.12 5.38
N ARG A 8 -9.74 -2.01 5.94
CA ARG A 8 -8.63 -1.61 6.80
C ARG A 8 -7.58 -0.84 6.03
N ALA A 9 -7.22 -1.29 4.83
CA ALA A 9 -6.23 -0.60 4.00
C ALA A 9 -6.74 0.75 3.52
N LEU A 10 -8.01 0.85 3.12
CA LEU A 10 -8.63 2.13 2.75
C LEU A 10 -8.61 3.14 3.91
N ARG A 11 -8.92 2.70 5.14
CA ARG A 11 -8.77 3.55 6.33
C ARG A 11 -7.32 3.99 6.56
N SER A 12 -6.36 3.07 6.44
CA SER A 12 -4.94 3.43 6.56
C SER A 12 -4.50 4.45 5.52
N LEU A 13 -4.99 4.38 4.28
CA LEU A 13 -4.71 5.41 3.27
C LEU A 13 -5.31 6.76 3.66
N ALA A 14 -6.54 6.78 4.17
CA ALA A 14 -7.18 8.00 4.66
C ALA A 14 -6.45 8.61 5.86
N ASP A 15 -5.97 7.78 6.80
CA ASP A 15 -5.18 8.20 7.96
C ASP A 15 -3.82 8.79 7.52
N ILE A 16 -3.15 8.15 6.57
CA ILE A 16 -1.89 8.65 5.99
C ILE A 16 -2.11 10.00 5.32
N HIS A 17 -3.16 10.12 4.51
CA HIS A 17 -3.51 11.38 3.84
C HIS A 17 -3.77 12.49 4.85
N SER A 18 -4.65 12.24 5.82
CA SER A 18 -5.05 13.20 6.85
C SER A 18 -3.87 13.64 7.72
N HIS A 19 -2.91 12.74 7.96
CA HIS A 19 -1.72 13.07 8.72
C HIS A 19 -0.76 13.97 7.94
N ILE A 20 -0.49 13.68 6.67
CA ILE A 20 0.46 14.45 5.86
C ILE A 20 -0.16 15.79 5.43
N SER A 21 -1.48 15.85 5.24
CA SER A 21 -2.17 17.05 4.78
C SER A 21 -2.11 18.20 5.79
N THR A 22 -1.80 17.94 7.06
CA THR A 22 -1.54 19.00 8.05
C THR A 22 -0.32 19.85 7.68
N ASP A 23 0.64 19.26 6.96
CA ASP A 23 1.86 19.92 6.52
C ASP A 23 1.80 20.31 5.04
N SER A 24 1.29 19.42 4.18
CA SER A 24 1.15 19.66 2.74
C SER A 24 0.13 18.72 2.10
N GLU A 25 -0.96 19.28 1.60
CA GLU A 25 -2.00 18.54 0.86
C GLU A 25 -1.44 17.89 -0.42
N GLU A 26 -0.57 18.60 -1.15
CA GLU A 26 0.10 18.07 -2.34
C GLU A 26 0.97 16.85 -2.03
N ALA A 27 1.68 16.88 -0.90
CA ALA A 27 2.46 15.72 -0.43
C ALA A 27 1.54 14.56 -0.06
N ALA A 28 0.43 14.82 0.64
CA ALA A 28 -0.54 13.81 1.01
C ALA A 28 -1.13 13.08 -0.22
N ASN A 29 -1.54 13.86 -1.22
CA ASN A 29 -2.04 13.33 -2.49
C ASN A 29 -0.98 12.47 -3.20
N ARG A 30 0.24 13.00 -3.35
CA ARG A 30 1.36 12.28 -3.99
C ARG A 30 1.68 10.96 -3.28
N THR A 31 1.66 10.94 -1.95
CA THR A 31 1.93 9.74 -1.16
C THR A 31 0.86 8.68 -1.35
N VAL A 32 -0.42 9.04 -1.24
CA VAL A 32 -1.53 8.08 -1.45
C VAL A 32 -1.54 7.55 -2.87
N ASP A 33 -1.37 8.42 -3.86
CA ASP A 33 -1.29 8.02 -5.28
C ASP A 33 -0.14 7.05 -5.54
N GLY A 34 1.02 7.29 -4.92
CA GLY A 34 2.17 6.37 -5.00
C GLY A 34 1.84 4.98 -4.48
N ILE A 35 1.19 4.89 -3.32
CA ILE A 35 0.79 3.61 -2.71
C ILE A 35 -0.25 2.88 -3.58
N LEU A 36 -1.25 3.61 -4.10
CA LEU A 36 -2.28 3.04 -4.97
C LEU A 36 -1.67 2.49 -6.27
N LYS A 37 -0.89 3.31 -6.98
CA LYS A 37 -0.20 2.88 -8.22
C LYS A 37 0.72 1.68 -7.98
N ARG A 38 1.42 1.65 -6.84
CA ARG A 38 2.27 0.53 -6.46
C ARG A 38 1.45 -0.75 -6.27
N GLY A 39 0.27 -0.65 -5.65
CA GLY A 39 -0.67 -1.76 -5.50
C GLY A 39 -1.24 -2.26 -6.84
N ASP A 40 -1.54 -1.35 -7.77
CA ASP A 40 -2.10 -1.71 -9.09
C ASP A 40 -1.18 -2.61 -9.90
N HIS A 41 0.15 -2.49 -9.73
CA HIS A 41 1.12 -3.39 -10.37
C HIS A 41 0.91 -4.87 -10.00
N LEU A 42 0.26 -5.17 -8.87
CA LEU A 42 -0.06 -6.55 -8.47
C LEU A 42 -1.08 -7.22 -9.40
N ALA A 43 -1.87 -6.44 -10.16
CA ALA A 43 -2.78 -6.99 -11.16
C ALA A 43 -2.03 -7.75 -12.26
N ALA A 44 -0.85 -7.26 -12.65
CA ALA A 44 0.04 -7.83 -13.65
C ALA A 44 1.13 -8.73 -13.03
N PHE A 45 1.60 -8.38 -11.82
CA PHE A 45 2.68 -9.09 -11.13
C PHE A 45 2.29 -9.50 -9.70
N PRO A 46 1.40 -10.50 -9.51
CA PRO A 46 0.90 -10.86 -8.18
C PRO A 46 1.96 -11.32 -7.17
N ARG A 47 3.15 -11.72 -7.66
CA ARG A 47 4.27 -12.18 -6.84
C ARG A 47 5.37 -11.12 -6.62
N LEU A 48 5.12 -9.87 -7.01
CA LEU A 48 6.09 -8.77 -6.90
C LEU A 48 6.50 -8.49 -5.44
N GLY A 49 5.58 -8.69 -4.49
CA GLY A 49 5.86 -8.55 -3.06
C GLY A 49 6.73 -9.68 -2.51
N ARG A 50 7.57 -9.37 -1.51
CA ARG A 50 8.41 -10.37 -0.82
C ARG A 50 7.58 -11.13 0.21
N VAL A 51 7.89 -12.42 0.43
CA VAL A 51 7.23 -13.22 1.47
C VAL A 51 7.61 -12.68 2.84
N VAL A 52 6.61 -12.44 3.69
CA VAL A 52 6.86 -11.95 5.03
C VAL A 52 7.10 -13.13 5.97
N HIS A 53 8.37 -13.38 6.30
CA HIS A 53 8.79 -14.51 7.14
C HIS A 53 8.05 -14.56 8.49
N ARG A 54 7.71 -13.41 9.06
CA ARG A 54 7.03 -13.31 10.36
C ARG A 54 5.69 -14.05 10.40
N TYR A 55 4.95 -14.09 9.30
CA TYR A 55 3.61 -14.67 9.27
C TYR A 55 3.62 -16.18 9.02
N LYS A 56 4.77 -16.76 8.65
CA LYS A 56 4.92 -18.18 8.28
C LYS A 56 3.87 -18.66 7.26
N ARG A 57 3.31 -17.73 6.46
CA ARG A 57 2.24 -17.97 5.48
C ARG A 57 2.71 -17.45 4.12
N PRO A 58 2.99 -18.33 3.13
CA PRO A 58 3.52 -17.93 1.82
C PRO A 58 2.60 -16.99 1.01
N GLY A 59 1.30 -17.00 1.33
CA GLY A 59 0.31 -16.13 0.70
C GLY A 59 0.32 -14.68 1.19
N ILE A 60 0.98 -14.39 2.32
CA ILE A 60 1.11 -13.02 2.83
C ILE A 60 2.44 -12.46 2.36
N ARG A 61 2.35 -11.41 1.55
CA ARG A 61 3.48 -10.73 0.92
C ARG A 61 3.45 -9.26 1.30
N GLU A 62 4.62 -8.65 1.32
CA GLU A 62 4.73 -7.21 1.48
C GLU A 62 5.34 -6.57 0.23
N LEU A 63 4.74 -5.47 -0.19
CA LEU A 63 5.25 -4.60 -1.24
C LEU A 63 5.63 -3.26 -0.61
N VAL A 64 6.85 -2.81 -0.85
CA VAL A 64 7.38 -1.58 -0.27
C VAL A 64 7.10 -0.40 -1.20
N GLU A 65 6.58 0.68 -0.62
CA GLU A 65 6.45 2.04 -1.16
C GLU A 65 6.88 3.00 -0.06
N ALA A 66 8.19 3.30 0.01
CA ALA A 66 8.77 3.96 1.18
C ALA A 66 8.09 5.31 1.48
N PRO A 67 7.81 5.62 2.77
CA PRO A 67 8.17 4.87 3.98
C PRO A 67 7.18 3.75 4.38
N TYR A 68 6.19 3.42 3.55
CA TYR A 68 5.12 2.47 3.83
C TYR A 68 5.36 1.08 3.25
N ARG A 69 4.56 0.12 3.76
CA ARG A 69 4.45 -1.23 3.20
C ARG A 69 2.98 -1.61 3.02
N ILE A 70 2.68 -2.25 1.89
CA ILE A 70 1.37 -2.82 1.56
C ILE A 70 1.44 -4.30 1.94
N VAL A 71 0.50 -4.80 2.77
CA VAL A 71 0.46 -6.19 3.29
C VAL A 71 -0.96 -6.74 3.27
#